data_AF-A0A7K0SNB4-F1
#
_entry.id   AF-A0A7K0SNB4-F1
#
_cell.length_a   1.000
_cell.length_b   1.000
_cell.length_c   1.000
_cell.angle_alpha   90.00
_cell.angle_beta   90.00
_cell.angle_gamma   90.00
#
_symmetry.space_group_name_H-M   'P 1'
#
loop_
_entity.id
_entity.type
_entity.pdbx_description
1 polymer ?
#
loop_
_entity_poly.entity_id
_entity_poly.type
_entity_poly.pdbx_seq_one_letter_code
_entity_poly.pdbx_strand_id
1 'polypeptide(L)'
;QIKVPTNRAEKTTGKIAIGVRPEKAFFHEDAEPDASAGLNVVGPGEIIDIRFTGVSNQYLIEIPNLGEVTVFAQNIGKSPVTELGAKVWVSWKVEHSFGLSDLPEAKPEGN
;
A
#
# COMPACT_ATOMS: atom_id res chain seq x y z
N GLN A 1 -3.34 -2.39 -12.75
CA GLN A 1 -3.83 -1.01 -12.99
C GLN A 1 -4.46 -0.49 -11.71
N ILE A 2 -4.11 0.72 -11.27
CA ILE A 2 -4.67 1.35 -10.05
C ILE A 2 -5.88 2.20 -10.40
N LYS A 3 -6.92 2.12 -9.57
CA LYS A 3 -8.20 2.80 -9.74
C LYS A 3 -8.52 3.68 -8.54
N VAL A 4 -9.26 4.74 -8.79
CA VAL A 4 -9.77 5.69 -7.80
C VAL A 4 -11.20 6.10 -8.19
N PRO A 5 -12.14 6.17 -7.24
CA PRO A 5 -13.49 6.68 -7.51
C PRO A 5 -13.42 8.15 -7.95
N THR A 6 -14.13 8.50 -9.02
CA THR A 6 -14.14 9.87 -9.57
C THR A 6 -14.58 10.91 -8.54
N ASN A 7 -15.54 10.56 -7.67
CA ASN A 7 -16.01 11.44 -6.59
C ASN A 7 -15.03 11.57 -5.41
N ARG A 8 -13.90 10.86 -5.43
CA ARG A 8 -12.81 10.94 -4.44
C ARG A 8 -11.50 11.44 -5.06
N ALA A 9 -11.55 11.97 -6.28
CA ALA A 9 -10.39 12.50 -6.99
C ALA A 9 -10.60 13.97 -7.31
N GLU A 10 -9.70 14.84 -6.83
CA GLU A 10 -9.70 16.27 -7.18
C GLU A 10 -9.41 16.50 -8.67
N LYS A 11 -8.64 15.59 -9.28
CA LYS A 11 -8.24 15.59 -10.68
C LYS A 11 -8.56 14.25 -11.31
N THR A 12 -9.17 14.26 -12.48
CA THR A 12 -9.68 13.04 -13.15
C THR A 12 -9.05 12.78 -14.52
N THR A 13 -8.16 13.65 -14.98
CA THR A 13 -7.44 13.53 -16.26
C THR A 13 -5.95 13.82 -16.10
N GLY A 14 -5.13 13.32 -17.02
CA GLY A 14 -3.67 13.47 -16.99
C GLY A 14 -3.01 12.69 -15.85
N LYS A 15 -1.83 13.15 -15.41
CA LYS A 15 -1.11 12.55 -14.27
C LYS A 15 -1.79 12.96 -12.96
N ILE A 16 -2.12 11.98 -12.14
CA ILE A 16 -2.84 12.13 -10.85
C ILE A 16 -2.03 11.40 -9.79
N ALA A 17 -1.85 12.00 -8.62
CA ALA A 17 -1.34 11.29 -7.46
C ALA A 17 -2.48 10.53 -6.78
N ILE A 18 -2.25 9.25 -6.46
CA ILE A 18 -3.24 8.41 -5.79
C ILE A 18 -2.72 8.06 -4.41
N GLY A 19 -3.54 8.34 -3.39
CA GLY A 19 -3.27 7.97 -2.01
C GLY A 19 -4.27 6.93 -1.50
N VAL A 20 -3.84 6.17 -0.50
CA VAL A 20 -4.66 5.33 0.36
C VAL A 20 -4.13 5.46 1.79
N ARG A 21 -5.02 5.41 2.78
CA ARG A 21 -4.57 5.43 4.18
C ARG A 21 -3.97 4.08 4.58
N PRO A 22 -2.85 4.02 5.32
CA PRO A 22 -2.16 2.76 5.66
C PRO A 22 -3.02 1.69 6.34
N GLU A 23 -4.00 2.09 7.16
CA GLU A 23 -4.92 1.18 7.85
C GLU A 23 -6.02 0.60 6.95
N LYS A 24 -6.07 1.03 5.68
CA LYS A 24 -7.00 0.52 4.67
C LYS A 24 -6.35 -0.46 3.69
N ALA A 25 -5.04 -0.65 3.82
CA ALA A 25 -4.27 -1.60 3.02
C ALA A 25 -4.07 -2.90 3.79
N PHE A 26 -3.86 -3.98 3.03
CA PHE A 26 -3.54 -5.32 3.51
C PHE A 26 -2.39 -5.86 2.68
N PHE A 27 -1.52 -6.68 3.26
CA PHE A 27 -0.52 -7.41 2.50
C PHE A 27 -0.78 -8.92 2.52
N HIS A 28 -0.24 -9.65 1.53
CA HIS A 28 -0.44 -11.08 1.30
C HIS A 28 0.92 -11.75 0.96
N GLU A 29 1.29 -12.81 1.68
CA GLU A 29 2.61 -13.49 1.53
C GLU A 29 2.65 -14.51 0.38
N ASP A 30 1.53 -15.15 0.07
CA ASP A 30 1.54 -16.34 -0.80
C ASP A 30 1.45 -16.02 -2.29
N ALA A 31 0.47 -15.20 -2.67
CA ALA A 31 0.11 -14.97 -4.06
C ALA A 31 -0.46 -13.57 -4.28
N GLU A 32 -0.38 -13.11 -5.54
CA GLU A 32 -1.13 -11.94 -5.98
C GLU A 32 -2.63 -12.21 -5.78
N PRO A 33 -3.36 -11.35 -5.04
CA PRO A 33 -4.81 -11.49 -4.92
C PRO A 33 -5.49 -11.46 -6.30
N ASP A 34 -6.55 -12.25 -6.46
CA ASP A 34 -7.33 -12.26 -7.70
C ASP A 34 -7.80 -10.85 -8.09
N ALA A 35 -7.53 -10.49 -9.35
CA ALA A 35 -7.93 -9.21 -9.88
C ALA A 35 -9.47 -9.07 -9.84
N SER A 36 -9.95 -8.01 -9.19
CA SER A 36 -11.37 -7.67 -9.18
C SER A 36 -11.59 -6.19 -9.47
N ALA A 37 -12.79 -5.83 -9.92
CA ALA A 37 -13.11 -4.44 -10.23
C ALA A 37 -12.99 -3.50 -9.02
N GLY A 38 -13.18 -4.03 -7.81
CA GLY A 38 -13.19 -3.29 -6.55
C GLY A 38 -11.89 -3.33 -5.76
N LEU A 39 -10.83 -3.96 -6.28
CA LEU A 39 -9.56 -4.12 -5.57
C LEU A 39 -8.40 -3.52 -6.38
N ASN A 40 -7.57 -2.74 -5.72
CA ASN A 40 -6.25 -2.37 -6.20
C ASN A 40 -5.22 -3.33 -5.61
N VAL A 41 -4.26 -3.72 -6.43
CA VAL A 41 -3.17 -4.62 -6.05
C VAL A 41 -1.87 -4.06 -6.63
N VAL A 42 -0.81 -4.07 -5.82
CA VAL A 42 0.56 -3.70 -6.18
C VAL A 42 1.53 -4.70 -5.59
N GLY A 43 2.65 -4.94 -6.26
CA GLY A 43 3.68 -5.84 -5.79
C GLY A 43 4.30 -6.69 -6.90
N PRO A 44 5.05 -7.74 -6.50
CA PRO A 44 5.43 -8.00 -5.11
C PRO A 44 6.44 -6.95 -4.60
N GLY A 45 6.37 -6.63 -3.31
CA GLY A 45 7.35 -5.83 -2.57
C GLY A 45 8.06 -6.63 -1.49
N GLU A 46 9.03 -6.02 -0.82
CA GLU A 46 9.76 -6.60 0.31
C GLU A 46 9.49 -5.82 1.59
N ILE A 47 9.21 -6.53 2.69
CA ILE A 47 9.14 -5.89 4.01
C ILE A 47 10.55 -5.49 4.46
N ILE A 48 10.79 -4.18 4.60
CA ILE A 48 12.10 -3.61 4.94
C ILE A 48 12.16 -2.96 6.33
N ASP A 49 11.02 -2.79 7.00
CA ASP A 49 10.95 -2.35 8.39
C ASP A 49 9.63 -2.80 9.03
N ILE A 50 9.67 -3.13 10.32
CA ILE A 50 8.49 -3.52 11.11
C ILE A 50 8.55 -2.79 12.45
N ARG A 51 7.50 -2.03 12.76
CA ARG A 51 7.39 -1.27 14.01
C ARG A 51 6.13 -1.63 14.77
N PHE A 52 6.29 -2.03 16.02
CA PHE A 52 5.17 -2.23 16.92
C PHE A 52 4.68 -0.90 17.49
N THR A 53 3.36 -0.66 17.41
CA THR A 53 2.73 0.58 17.89
C THR A 53 1.72 0.32 19.02
N GLY A 54 1.84 -0.82 19.71
CA GLY A 54 0.94 -1.22 20.80
C GLY A 54 -0.17 -2.16 20.31
N VAL A 55 -1.10 -1.65 19.52
CA VAL A 55 -2.27 -2.42 19.05
C VAL A 55 -2.11 -2.98 17.62
N SER A 56 -1.12 -2.47 16.87
CA SER A 56 -0.80 -2.91 15.52
C SER A 56 0.70 -3.01 15.30
N ASN A 57 1.06 -3.65 14.20
CA ASN A 57 2.37 -3.51 13.57
C ASN A 57 2.23 -2.61 12.34
N GLN A 58 3.18 -1.71 12.19
CA GLN A 58 3.41 -0.95 10.98
C GLN A 58 4.48 -1.67 10.15
N TYR A 59 4.14 -2.05 8.93
CA TYR A 59 5.07 -2.65 7.97
C TYR A 59 5.42 -1.62 6.91
N LEU A 60 6.72 -1.44 6.66
CA LEU A 60 7.23 -0.68 5.51
C LEU A 60 7.64 -1.66 4.43
N ILE A 61 7.06 -1.52 3.25
CA ILE A 61 7.22 -2.44 2.13
C ILE A 61 7.81 -1.67 0.96
N GLU A 62 9.00 -2.05 0.50
CA GLU A 62 9.60 -1.47 -0.71
C GLU A 62 9.07 -2.21 -1.94
N ILE A 63 8.37 -1.50 -2.83
CA ILE A 63 7.78 -2.06 -4.05
C ILE A 63 8.54 -1.53 -5.28
N PRO A 64 9.12 -2.41 -6.12
CA PRO A 64 9.84 -1.99 -7.31
C PRO A 64 9.02 -1.04 -8.20
N ASN A 65 9.62 0.09 -8.57
CA ASN A 65 9.03 1.17 -9.39
C ASN A 65 7.89 1.98 -8.72
N LEU A 66 7.50 1.64 -7.49
CA LEU A 66 6.48 2.38 -6.72
C LEU A 66 7.08 3.06 -5.48
N GLY A 67 8.13 2.48 -4.91
CA GLY A 67 8.78 2.95 -3.68
C GLY A 67 8.16 2.36 -2.42
N GLU A 68 8.33 3.08 -1.31
CA GLU A 68 7.91 2.66 0.02
C GLU A 68 6.39 2.76 0.22
N VAL A 69 5.77 1.66 0.63
CA VAL A 69 4.35 1.57 1.01
C VAL A 69 4.22 1.14 2.46
N THR A 70 3.39 1.84 3.22
CA THR A 70 3.14 1.53 4.63
C THR A 70 1.79 0.83 4.81
N VAL A 71 1.77 -0.26 5.58
CA VAL A 71 0.55 -1.01 5.93
C VAL A 71 0.46 -1.16 7.45
N PHE A 72 -0.72 -0.88 8.03
CA PHE A 72 -0.97 -1.07 9.47
C PHE A 72 -1.84 -2.32 9.68
N ALA A 73 -1.27 -3.37 10.27
CA ALA A 73 -1.98 -4.62 10.57
C ALA A 73 -2.20 -4.79 12.08
N GLN A 74 -3.45 -5.04 12.50
CA GLN A 74 -3.79 -5.26 13.91
C GLN A 74 -3.22 -6.58 14.44
N ASN A 75 -2.82 -6.59 15.71
CA ASN A 75 -2.31 -7.77 16.41
C ASN A 75 -3.46 -8.70 16.86
N ILE A 76 -4.24 -9.21 15.92
CA ILE A 76 -5.37 -10.11 16.22
C ILE A 76 -4.83 -11.54 16.34
N GLY A 77 -5.01 -12.16 17.51
CA GLY A 77 -4.26 -13.33 17.96
C GLY A 77 -4.23 -14.55 17.02
N LYS A 78 -3.13 -14.73 16.29
CA LYS A 78 -2.24 -15.91 16.25
C LYS A 78 -1.23 -15.83 15.08
N SER A 79 0.03 -16.19 15.38
CA SER A 79 1.09 -16.82 14.54
C SER A 79 1.47 -16.26 13.15
N PRO A 80 2.76 -16.44 12.80
CA PRO A 80 3.85 -15.56 13.20
C PRO A 80 3.70 -14.16 12.58
N VAL A 81 4.39 -13.17 13.14
CA VAL A 81 4.55 -11.86 12.49
C VAL A 81 5.28 -12.11 11.18
N THR A 82 4.73 -11.69 10.05
CA THR A 82 5.42 -11.73 8.76
C THR A 82 6.79 -11.09 8.91
N GLU A 83 7.84 -11.79 8.48
CA GLU A 83 9.21 -11.41 8.83
C GLU A 83 9.78 -10.32 7.92
N LEU A 84 10.82 -9.65 8.41
CA LEU A 84 11.66 -8.77 7.61
C LEU A 84 12.23 -9.56 6.42
N GLY A 85 12.20 -8.98 5.22
CA GLY A 85 12.63 -9.61 3.98
C GLY A 85 11.56 -10.45 3.27
N ALA A 86 10.39 -10.67 3.89
CA ALA A 86 9.30 -11.39 3.24
C ALA A 86 8.80 -10.64 1.99
N LYS A 87 8.50 -11.40 0.93
CA LYS A 87 7.91 -10.87 -0.30
C LYS A 87 6.40 -10.88 -0.19
N VAL A 88 5.78 -9.73 -0.41
CA VAL A 88 4.33 -9.57 -0.20
C VAL A 88 3.67 -8.75 -1.32
N TRP A 89 2.41 -9.05 -1.59
CA TRP A 89 1.54 -8.20 -2.41
C TRP A 89 0.73 -7.29 -1.51
N VAL A 90 0.57 -6.02 -1.88
CA VAL A 90 -0.27 -5.07 -1.13
C VAL A 90 -1.56 -4.83 -1.90
N SER A 91 -2.67 -4.80 -1.17
CA SER A 91 -3.99 -4.56 -1.73
C SER A 91 -4.82 -3.60 -0.88
N TRP A 92 -5.76 -2.93 -1.52
CA TRP A 92 -6.80 -2.15 -0.85
C TRP A 92 -8.03 -2.06 -1.73
N LYS A 93 -9.19 -1.83 -1.11
CA LYS A 93 -10.42 -1.58 -1.86
C LYS A 93 -10.34 -0.24 -2.60
N VAL A 94 -10.81 -0.22 -3.84
CA VAL A 94 -10.86 1.00 -4.68
C VAL A 94 -11.57 2.15 -3.97
N GLU A 95 -12.62 1.87 -3.18
CA GLU A 95 -13.36 2.89 -2.41
C GLU A 95 -12.53 3.64 -1.37
N HIS A 96 -11.33 3.14 -1.02
CA HIS A 96 -10.39 3.77 -0.09
C HIS A 96 -9.31 4.60 -0.78
N SER A 97 -9.21 4.55 -2.11
CA SER A 97 -8.34 5.46 -2.87
C SER A 97 -8.88 6.89 -2.84
N PHE A 98 -7.97 7.85 -2.91
CA PHE A 98 -8.28 9.25 -3.20
C PHE A 98 -7.25 9.83 -4.19
N GLY A 99 -7.70 10.73 -5.04
CA GLY A 99 -6.87 11.37 -6.07
C GLY A 99 -6.55 12.81 -5.66
N LEU A 100 -5.28 13.16 -5.67
CA LEU A 100 -4.77 14.50 -5.35
C LEU A 100 -4.40 15.26 -6.64
N SER A 101 -4.53 16.57 -6.59
CA SER A 101 -4.21 17.47 -7.71
C SER A 101 -2.70 17.74 -7.83
N ASP A 102 -2.01 17.81 -6.69
CA ASP A 102 -0.56 17.90 -6.58
C ASP A 102 0.11 16.52 -6.76
N LEU A 103 1.31 16.54 -7.32
CA LEU A 103 2.14 15.33 -7.40
C LEU A 103 3.08 15.33 -6.20
N PRO A 104 3.34 14.15 -5.59
CA PRO A 104 4.32 14.07 -4.52
C PRO A 104 5.67 14.59 -5.02
N GLU A 105 6.34 15.38 -4.18
CA GLU A 105 7.71 15.78 -4.43
C GLU A 105 8.57 14.51 -4.60
N ALA A 106 9.46 14.52 -5.59
CA ALA A 106 10.41 13.44 -5.74
C ALA A 106 11.25 13.37 -4.46
N LYS A 107 11.33 12.19 -3.83
CA LYS A 107 12.31 11.96 -2.76
C LYS A 107 13.68 12.29 -3.36
N PRO A 108 14.49 13.18 -2.76
CA PRO A 108 15.81 13.45 -3.29
C PRO A 108 16.58 12.13 -3.37
N GLU A 109 17.18 11.85 -4.51
CA GLU A 109 18.03 10.66 -4.68
C GLU A 109 19.12 10.72 -3.61
N GLY A 110 19.18 9.68 -2.77
CA GLY A 110 20.12 9.60 -1.67
C GLY A 110 21.56 9.59 -2.18
N ASN A 111 22.41 10.38 -1.53
CA ASN A 111 23.84 10.54 -1.78
C ASN A 111 24.64 9.31 -1.32
#